data_AF-A0A2D6IKM9-F1
#
_entry.id   AF-A0A2D6IKM9-F1
#
_cell.length_a   1.000
_cell.length_b   1.000
_cell.length_c   1.000
_cell.angle_alpha   90.00
_cell.angle_beta   90.00
_cell.angle_gamma   90.00
#
_symmetry.space_group_name_H-M   'P 1'
#
loop_
_entity.id
_entity.type
_entity.pdbx_description
1 polymer ?
#
loop_
_entity_poly.entity_id
_entity_poly.type
_entity_poly.pdbx_seq_one_letter_code
_entity_poly.pdbx_strand_id
1 'polypeptide(L)'
;MEGEERVLHRGELAECLHHYREVLESHAPRGSREIVKLREPMARFCGVGDQTVTVWLREPGGNKIGSVYFKLICFMRVVGYEVTDLIRVRNTPLREITEIIGYSILSDKEVTKGVGYAKSSTLFKVLRGENQPTPDREKLMRQFCRANREKVRAKKEVTVKRYEKAIELAHALPEVKVPATTARSRAKHTKSCEAAHPIVLIMSGVSCFLEQDKDRLTDTVLATLSEEDAGVILDLSSKMSALSSRVLNARKK
;
A
#
# COMPACT_ATOMS: atom_id res chain seq x y z
N MET A 1 -7.93 -12.14 -26.63
CA MET A 1 -8.71 -11.02 -26.11
C MET A 1 -8.46 -10.96 -24.62
N GLU A 2 -7.46 -10.20 -24.21
CA GLU A 2 -7.22 -9.87 -22.81
C GLU A 2 -8.29 -8.83 -22.45
N GLY A 3 -9.31 -9.24 -21.70
CA GLY A 3 -10.25 -8.28 -21.15
C GLY A 3 -9.49 -7.37 -20.20
N GLU A 4 -9.64 -6.05 -20.35
CA GLU A 4 -9.18 -5.10 -19.36
C GLU A 4 -9.84 -5.47 -18.02
N GLU A 5 -9.08 -6.13 -17.13
CA GLU A 5 -9.44 -6.26 -15.73
C GLU A 5 -9.60 -4.83 -15.20
N ARG A 6 -10.85 -4.40 -14.97
CA ARG A 6 -11.13 -3.11 -14.33
C ARG A 6 -10.48 -3.11 -12.97
N VAL A 7 -9.36 -2.39 -12.84
CA VAL A 7 -8.70 -2.14 -11.56
C VAL A 7 -9.63 -1.27 -10.72
N LEU A 8 -10.12 -1.79 -9.60
CA LEU A 8 -11.05 -1.08 -8.72
C LEU A 8 -10.38 0.12 -8.06
N HIS A 9 -9.17 -0.08 -7.56
CA HIS A 9 -8.39 0.93 -6.88
C HIS A 9 -6.91 0.55 -6.93
N ARG A 10 -6.06 1.56 -7.17
CA ARG A 10 -4.60 1.41 -7.17
C ARG A 10 -4.02 2.26 -6.04
N GLY A 11 -3.32 1.64 -5.11
CA GLY A 11 -2.81 2.32 -3.93
C GLY A 11 -1.95 1.42 -3.05
N GLU A 12 -1.44 1.98 -1.96
CA GLU A 12 -0.74 1.21 -0.94
C GLU A 12 -1.69 0.19 -0.29
N LEU A 13 -1.17 -0.88 0.30
CA LEU A 13 -2.02 -1.92 0.90
C LEU A 13 -3.00 -1.33 1.92
N ALA A 14 -2.57 -0.32 2.67
CA ALA A 14 -3.41 0.39 3.61
C ALA A 14 -4.59 1.12 2.94
N GLU A 15 -4.36 1.74 1.78
CA GLU A 15 -5.36 2.46 1.00
C GLU A 15 -6.35 1.47 0.36
N CYS A 16 -5.84 0.39 -0.24
CA CYS A 16 -6.68 -0.67 -0.78
C CYS A 16 -7.58 -1.30 0.30
N LEU A 17 -7.05 -1.56 1.50
CA LEU A 17 -7.83 -2.11 2.62
C LEU A 17 -8.87 -1.12 3.14
N HIS A 18 -8.56 0.18 3.12
CA HIS A 18 -9.51 1.21 3.48
C HIS A 18 -10.68 1.25 2.50
N HIS A 19 -10.40 1.32 1.20
CA HIS A 19 -11.44 1.28 0.18
C HIS A 19 -12.26 -0.03 0.23
N TYR A 20 -11.59 -1.17 0.40
CA TYR A 20 -12.27 -2.46 0.55
C TYR A 20 -13.22 -2.47 1.75
N ARG A 21 -12.82 -1.88 2.88
CA ARG A 21 -13.70 -1.72 4.05
C ARG A 21 -14.94 -0.89 3.71
N GLU A 22 -14.79 0.22 3.02
CA GLU A 22 -15.92 1.06 2.61
C GLU A 22 -16.91 0.26 1.75
N VAL A 23 -16.39 -0.58 0.85
CA VAL A 23 -17.20 -1.51 0.07
C VAL A 23 -17.96 -2.50 0.94
N LEU A 24 -17.32 -3.07 1.96
CA LEU A 24 -18.04 -3.98 2.86
C LEU A 24 -19.11 -3.26 3.68
N GLU A 25 -18.79 -2.06 4.18
CA GLU A 25 -19.68 -1.27 5.02
C GLU A 25 -20.89 -0.69 4.25
N SER A 26 -20.77 -0.49 2.94
CA SER A 26 -21.92 -0.11 2.09
C SER A 26 -22.94 -1.23 1.91
N HIS A 27 -22.52 -2.50 2.06
CA HIS A 27 -23.37 -3.67 1.89
C HIS A 27 -23.91 -4.20 3.23
N ALA A 28 -23.21 -3.96 4.33
CA ALA A 28 -23.64 -4.38 5.65
C ALA A 28 -23.17 -3.42 6.75
N PRO A 29 -24.06 -3.00 7.69
CA PRO A 29 -23.67 -2.12 8.78
C PRO A 29 -22.68 -2.80 9.74
N ARG A 30 -21.87 -1.98 10.41
CA ARG A 30 -20.88 -2.45 11.41
C ARG A 30 -21.57 -3.24 12.52
N GLY A 31 -21.00 -4.39 12.88
CA GLY A 31 -21.51 -5.25 13.95
C GLY A 31 -22.63 -6.20 13.56
N SER A 32 -23.10 -6.17 12.31
CA SER A 32 -24.07 -7.13 11.78
C SER A 32 -23.48 -8.55 11.67
N ARG A 33 -24.32 -9.58 11.52
CA ARG A 33 -23.82 -10.93 11.21
C ARG A 33 -23.37 -11.02 9.75
N GLU A 34 -23.92 -10.16 8.91
CA GLU A 34 -23.64 -10.04 7.49
C GLU A 34 -22.22 -9.54 7.25
N ILE A 35 -21.73 -8.52 7.98
CA ILE A 35 -20.35 -8.03 7.81
C ILE A 35 -19.31 -9.13 8.12
N VAL A 36 -19.60 -10.02 9.06
CA VAL A 36 -18.74 -11.18 9.37
C VAL A 36 -18.65 -12.12 8.17
N LYS A 37 -19.79 -12.41 7.52
CA LYS A 37 -19.84 -13.22 6.29
C LYS A 37 -19.10 -12.54 5.13
N LEU A 38 -19.19 -11.21 5.01
CA LEU A 38 -18.49 -10.47 3.96
C LEU A 38 -16.96 -10.46 4.15
N ARG A 39 -16.47 -10.57 5.39
CA ARG A 39 -15.03 -10.67 5.70
C ARG A 39 -14.47 -12.09 5.60
N GLU A 40 -15.33 -13.10 5.69
CA GLU A 40 -14.96 -14.51 5.66
C GLU A 40 -14.04 -14.88 4.48
N PRO A 41 -14.25 -14.40 3.23
CA PRO A 41 -13.36 -14.67 2.11
C PRO A 41 -11.90 -14.29 2.38
N MET A 42 -11.66 -13.09 2.92
CA MET A 42 -10.31 -12.61 3.24
C MET A 42 -9.69 -13.42 4.37
N ALA A 43 -10.46 -13.71 5.42
CA ALA A 43 -10.02 -14.51 6.56
C ALA A 43 -9.58 -15.91 6.10
N ARG A 44 -10.42 -16.57 5.30
CA ARG A 44 -10.18 -17.90 4.73
C ARG A 44 -8.98 -17.91 3.79
N PHE A 45 -8.85 -16.91 2.92
CA PHE A 45 -7.70 -16.79 2.01
C PHE A 45 -6.38 -16.68 2.78
N CYS A 46 -6.35 -15.81 3.78
CA CYS A 46 -5.14 -15.54 4.54
C CYS A 46 -4.84 -16.63 5.59
N GLY A 47 -5.82 -17.46 5.94
CA GLY A 47 -5.72 -18.47 7.00
C GLY A 47 -5.69 -17.84 8.39
N VAL A 48 -6.49 -16.80 8.61
CA VAL A 48 -6.59 -16.07 9.89
C VAL A 48 -8.04 -16.03 10.37
N GLY A 49 -8.26 -15.64 11.63
CA GLY A 49 -9.60 -15.42 12.16
C GLY A 49 -10.23 -14.11 11.69
N ASP A 50 -11.56 -14.03 11.73
CA ASP A 50 -12.32 -12.81 11.39
C ASP A 50 -11.92 -11.60 12.25
N GLN A 51 -11.57 -11.84 13.52
CA GLN A 51 -11.09 -10.77 14.41
C GLN A 51 -9.79 -10.13 13.88
N THR A 52 -8.91 -10.92 13.28
CA THR A 52 -7.68 -10.40 12.66
C THR A 52 -8.00 -9.51 11.46
N VAL A 53 -8.95 -9.93 10.62
CA VAL A 53 -9.42 -9.11 9.49
C VAL A 53 -10.08 -7.81 9.98
N THR A 54 -10.88 -7.88 11.04
CA THR A 54 -11.47 -6.71 11.69
C THR A 54 -10.41 -5.68 12.09
N VAL A 55 -9.32 -6.14 12.71
CA VAL A 55 -8.20 -5.27 13.09
C VAL A 55 -7.53 -4.65 11.87
N TRP A 56 -7.31 -5.41 10.79
CA TRP A 56 -6.71 -4.88 9.57
C TRP A 56 -7.55 -3.81 8.89
N LEU A 57 -8.87 -3.98 8.85
CA LEU A 57 -9.78 -2.99 8.25
C LEU A 57 -9.92 -1.75 9.15
N ARG A 58 -9.87 -1.91 10.48
CA ARG A 58 -9.90 -0.79 11.43
C ARG A 58 -8.59 0.01 11.43
N GLU A 59 -7.47 -0.70 11.35
CA GLU A 59 -6.11 -0.15 11.39
C GLU A 59 -5.28 -0.64 10.19
N PRO A 60 -5.51 -0.06 9.00
CA PRO A 60 -4.84 -0.50 7.76
C PRO A 60 -3.32 -0.37 7.81
N GLY A 61 -2.78 0.47 8.70
CA GLY A 61 -1.33 0.62 8.96
C GLY A 61 -0.74 -0.26 10.06
N GLY A 62 -1.48 -1.27 10.58
CA GLY A 62 -0.93 -2.24 11.55
C GLY A 62 0.09 -3.20 10.91
N ASN A 63 1.09 -3.66 11.66
CA ASN A 63 2.15 -4.55 11.15
C ASN A 63 1.60 -5.94 10.81
N LYS A 64 1.43 -6.23 9.52
CA LYS A 64 1.24 -7.60 9.03
C LYS A 64 2.62 -8.23 8.84
N ILE A 65 2.87 -9.32 9.54
CA ILE A 65 4.19 -9.97 9.57
C ILE A 65 4.13 -11.31 8.83
N GLY A 66 5.21 -11.65 8.16
CA GLY A 66 5.41 -12.97 7.56
C GLY A 66 4.60 -13.20 6.29
N SER A 67 4.23 -14.46 6.04
CA SER A 67 3.50 -14.86 4.83
C SER A 67 2.11 -14.26 4.73
N VAL A 68 1.47 -13.96 5.88
CA VAL A 68 0.14 -13.35 5.93
C VAL A 68 0.08 -12.02 5.17
N TYR A 69 1.15 -11.23 5.23
CA TYR A 69 1.26 -9.99 4.45
C TYR A 69 1.15 -10.24 2.94
N PHE A 70 1.88 -11.23 2.42
CA PHE A 70 1.87 -11.58 0.99
C PHE A 70 0.54 -12.23 0.57
N LYS A 71 -0.08 -13.02 1.44
CA LYS A 71 -1.43 -13.55 1.22
C LYS A 71 -2.45 -12.43 1.10
N LEU A 72 -2.37 -11.42 1.98
CA LEU A 72 -3.27 -10.29 1.94
C LEU A 72 -3.13 -9.49 0.63
N ILE A 73 -1.90 -9.22 0.20
CA ILE A 73 -1.65 -8.59 -1.12
C ILE A 73 -2.25 -9.42 -2.26
N CYS A 74 -2.07 -10.73 -2.23
CA CYS A 74 -2.63 -11.61 -3.27
C CYS A 74 -4.15 -11.65 -3.23
N PHE A 75 -4.77 -11.65 -2.04
CA PHE A 75 -6.22 -11.53 -1.91
C PHE A 75 -6.74 -10.24 -2.54
N MET A 76 -6.12 -9.10 -2.19
CA MET A 76 -6.50 -7.79 -2.75
C MET A 76 -6.43 -7.80 -4.29
N ARG A 77 -5.39 -8.41 -4.85
CA ARG A 77 -5.26 -8.56 -6.32
C ARG A 77 -6.33 -9.47 -6.92
N VAL A 78 -6.70 -10.56 -6.24
CA VAL A 78 -7.80 -11.43 -6.68
C VAL A 78 -9.12 -10.68 -6.74
N VAL A 79 -9.39 -9.81 -5.76
CA VAL A 79 -10.62 -9.01 -5.72
C VAL A 79 -10.54 -7.70 -6.53
N GLY A 80 -9.55 -7.55 -7.42
CA GLY A 80 -9.50 -6.46 -8.41
C GLY A 80 -8.69 -5.22 -8.00
N TYR A 81 -7.95 -5.25 -6.90
CA TYR A 81 -7.12 -4.12 -6.44
C TYR A 81 -5.68 -4.22 -6.93
N GLU A 82 -5.08 -3.08 -7.22
CA GLU A 82 -3.67 -2.98 -7.56
C GLU A 82 -2.84 -2.43 -6.39
N VAL A 83 -2.28 -3.34 -5.59
CA VAL A 83 -1.45 -2.97 -4.43
C VAL A 83 -0.04 -2.55 -4.84
N THR A 84 0.37 -1.37 -4.43
CA THR A 84 1.62 -0.72 -4.84
C THR A 84 2.82 -0.94 -3.93
N ASP A 85 2.64 -1.54 -2.74
CA ASP A 85 3.71 -1.79 -1.76
C ASP A 85 4.87 -2.64 -2.32
N LEU A 86 4.64 -3.32 -3.45
CA LEU A 86 5.63 -4.11 -4.17
C LEU A 86 5.98 -3.51 -5.55
N ILE A 87 5.81 -2.21 -5.78
CA ILE A 87 6.07 -1.56 -7.09
C ILE A 87 7.52 -1.75 -7.55
N ARG A 88 8.50 -1.74 -6.63
CA ARG A 88 9.92 -2.00 -6.95
C ARG A 88 10.17 -3.42 -7.51
N VAL A 89 9.13 -4.25 -7.56
CA VAL A 89 9.15 -5.66 -7.87
C VAL A 89 8.51 -5.96 -9.24
N ARG A 90 8.02 -4.95 -9.97
CA ARG A 90 7.39 -5.13 -11.29
C ARG A 90 8.37 -5.82 -12.25
N ASN A 91 7.99 -7.03 -12.69
CA ASN A 91 8.73 -7.93 -13.58
C ASN A 91 10.01 -8.56 -13.01
N THR A 92 10.08 -8.75 -11.69
CA THR A 92 11.20 -9.44 -11.03
C THR A 92 10.77 -10.80 -10.46
N PRO A 93 11.68 -11.77 -10.31
CA PRO A 93 11.37 -13.07 -9.70
C PRO A 93 10.76 -12.95 -8.29
N LEU A 94 11.03 -11.85 -7.58
CA LEU A 94 10.45 -11.53 -6.27
C LEU A 94 8.91 -11.44 -6.28
N ARG A 95 8.29 -10.96 -7.38
CA ARG A 95 6.82 -10.91 -7.51
C ARG A 95 6.26 -12.32 -7.62
N GLU A 96 6.92 -13.18 -8.40
CA GLU A 96 6.50 -14.57 -8.56
C GLU A 96 6.69 -15.37 -7.26
N ILE A 97 7.79 -15.15 -6.53
CA ILE A 97 7.96 -15.73 -5.18
C ILE A 97 6.87 -15.26 -4.23
N THR A 98 6.52 -13.97 -4.28
CA THR A 98 5.43 -13.40 -3.48
C THR A 98 4.10 -14.11 -3.80
N GLU A 99 3.82 -14.39 -5.07
CA GLU A 99 2.62 -15.13 -5.47
C GLU A 99 2.66 -16.59 -5.02
N ILE A 100 3.81 -17.27 -5.09
CA ILE A 100 3.96 -18.64 -4.57
C ILE A 100 3.59 -18.73 -3.09
N ILE A 101 4.07 -17.77 -2.28
CA ILE A 101 3.74 -17.66 -0.86
C ILE A 101 2.29 -17.23 -0.66
N GLY A 102 1.85 -16.19 -1.36
CA GLY A 102 0.54 -15.57 -1.20
C GLY A 102 -0.62 -16.50 -1.58
N TYR A 103 -0.46 -17.32 -2.63
CA TYR A 103 -1.43 -18.35 -2.99
C TYR A 103 -1.24 -19.66 -2.22
N SER A 104 -0.30 -19.71 -1.27
CA SER A 104 0.02 -20.90 -0.47
C SER A 104 0.29 -22.14 -1.34
N ILE A 105 1.07 -21.97 -2.41
CA ILE A 105 1.43 -23.06 -3.34
C ILE A 105 2.46 -23.98 -2.69
N LEU A 106 3.41 -23.36 -1.98
CA LEU A 106 4.43 -24.02 -1.19
C LEU A 106 4.47 -23.34 0.19
N SER A 107 4.92 -24.07 1.20
CA SER A 107 5.13 -23.52 2.53
C SER A 107 6.29 -22.52 2.56
N ASP A 108 6.27 -21.61 3.54
CA ASP A 108 7.33 -20.63 3.74
C ASP A 108 8.72 -21.29 3.84
N LYS A 109 8.80 -22.47 4.48
CA LYS A 109 10.04 -23.26 4.62
C LYS A 109 10.54 -23.79 3.27
N GLU A 110 9.66 -24.35 2.45
CA GLU A 110 10.00 -24.87 1.13
C GLU A 110 10.49 -23.77 0.19
N VAL A 111 9.79 -22.62 0.18
CA VAL A 111 10.20 -21.46 -0.63
C VAL A 111 11.55 -20.92 -0.14
N THR A 112 11.71 -20.74 1.18
CA THR A 112 12.95 -20.24 1.79
C THR A 112 14.15 -21.11 1.44
N LYS A 113 14.00 -22.43 1.56
CA LYS A 113 15.04 -23.41 1.19
C LYS A 113 15.30 -23.39 -0.32
N GLY A 114 14.25 -23.35 -1.13
CA GLY A 114 14.33 -23.39 -2.59
C GLY A 114 15.03 -22.18 -3.21
N VAL A 115 14.97 -21.01 -2.55
CA VAL A 115 15.65 -19.79 -3.01
C VAL A 115 16.96 -19.49 -2.28
N GLY A 116 17.46 -20.43 -1.46
CA GLY A 116 18.79 -20.32 -0.84
C GLY A 116 18.91 -19.35 0.33
N TYR A 117 17.84 -19.19 1.12
CA TYR A 117 17.87 -18.44 2.38
C TYR A 117 17.87 -19.38 3.58
N ALA A 118 18.56 -18.99 4.65
CA ALA A 118 18.58 -19.76 5.90
C ALA A 118 17.32 -19.53 6.76
N LYS A 119 16.72 -18.34 6.68
CA LYS A 119 15.57 -17.92 7.49
C LYS A 119 14.52 -17.24 6.62
N SER A 120 13.25 -17.60 6.83
CA SER A 120 12.11 -17.00 6.09
C SER A 120 11.97 -15.51 6.36
N SER A 121 12.32 -15.05 7.56
CA SER A 121 12.34 -13.61 7.89
C SER A 121 13.25 -12.82 6.96
N THR A 122 14.43 -13.33 6.62
CA THR A 122 15.37 -12.68 5.69
C THR A 122 14.79 -12.63 4.28
N LEU A 123 14.18 -13.73 3.81
CA LEU A 123 13.48 -13.74 2.52
C LEU A 123 12.36 -12.70 2.50
N PHE A 124 11.55 -12.61 3.55
CA PHE A 124 10.43 -11.66 3.59
C PHE A 124 10.89 -10.20 3.54
N LYS A 125 12.02 -9.85 4.16
CA LYS A 125 12.62 -8.51 4.01
C LYS A 125 13.00 -8.23 2.55
N VAL A 126 13.57 -9.22 1.86
CA VAL A 126 13.93 -9.10 0.45
C VAL A 126 12.69 -8.94 -0.44
N LEU A 127 11.64 -9.72 -0.19
CA LEU A 127 10.37 -9.62 -0.92
C LEU A 127 9.66 -8.28 -0.70
N ARG A 128 9.83 -7.64 0.47
CA ARG A 128 9.35 -6.28 0.74
C ARG A 128 10.25 -5.18 0.19
N GLY A 129 11.36 -5.54 -0.46
CA GLY A 129 12.32 -4.57 -1.00
C GLY A 129 13.15 -3.85 0.07
N GLU A 130 13.15 -4.33 1.33
CA GLU A 130 14.03 -3.80 2.40
C GLU A 130 15.50 -4.18 2.14
N ASN A 131 15.74 -5.30 1.46
CA ASN A 131 17.05 -5.80 1.09
C ASN A 131 17.05 -6.25 -0.38
N GLN A 132 18.19 -6.13 -1.05
CA GLN A 132 18.37 -6.69 -2.39
C GLN A 132 18.87 -8.14 -2.32
N PRO A 133 18.40 -9.03 -3.22
CA PRO A 133 19.00 -10.36 -3.35
C PRO A 133 20.41 -10.24 -3.96
N THR A 134 21.31 -11.16 -3.59
CA THR A 134 22.59 -11.30 -4.30
C THR A 134 22.36 -11.88 -5.70
N PRO A 135 23.28 -11.70 -6.66
CA PRO A 135 23.13 -12.24 -8.01
C PRO A 135 22.87 -13.76 -8.04
N ASP A 136 23.56 -14.52 -7.20
CA ASP A 136 23.35 -15.98 -7.09
C ASP A 136 21.95 -16.33 -6.59
N ARG A 137 21.45 -15.59 -5.59
CA ARG A 137 20.10 -15.78 -5.06
C ARG A 137 19.06 -15.38 -6.08
N GLU A 138 19.28 -14.32 -6.84
CA GLU A 138 18.37 -13.92 -7.91
C GLU A 138 18.29 -14.98 -9.01
N LYS A 139 19.43 -15.62 -9.37
CA LYS A 139 19.47 -16.77 -10.28
C LYS A 139 18.66 -17.95 -9.73
N LEU A 140 18.83 -18.30 -8.45
CA LEU A 140 18.05 -19.35 -7.79
C LEU A 140 16.55 -19.01 -7.77
N MET A 141 16.17 -17.77 -7.45
CA MET A 141 14.77 -17.33 -7.50
C MET A 141 14.19 -17.50 -8.89
N ARG A 142 14.90 -17.07 -9.96
CA ARG A 142 14.45 -17.26 -11.35
C ARG A 142 14.25 -18.73 -11.71
N GLN A 143 15.13 -19.62 -11.26
CA GLN A 143 14.99 -21.07 -11.51
C GLN A 143 13.80 -21.64 -10.74
N PHE A 144 13.67 -21.28 -9.47
CA PHE A 144 12.58 -21.71 -8.60
C PHE A 144 11.21 -21.26 -9.13
N CYS A 145 11.12 -20.01 -9.60
CA CYS A 145 9.92 -19.47 -10.23
C CYS A 145 9.54 -20.22 -11.50
N ARG A 146 10.52 -20.47 -12.40
CA ARG A 146 10.29 -21.26 -13.62
C ARG A 146 9.75 -22.66 -13.32
N ALA A 147 10.30 -23.34 -12.31
CA ALA A 147 9.84 -24.67 -11.91
C ALA A 147 8.41 -24.71 -11.35
N ASN A 148 7.88 -23.58 -10.88
CA ASN A 148 6.56 -23.49 -10.24
C ASN A 148 5.53 -22.69 -11.04
N ARG A 149 5.89 -22.18 -12.22
CA ARG A 149 5.06 -21.28 -13.03
C ARG A 149 3.66 -21.84 -13.36
N GLU A 150 3.60 -23.11 -13.77
CA GLU A 150 2.33 -23.77 -14.10
C GLU A 150 1.45 -23.98 -12.86
N LYS A 151 2.06 -24.30 -11.71
CA LYS A 151 1.34 -24.39 -10.43
C LYS A 151 0.74 -23.05 -10.02
N VAL A 152 1.48 -21.95 -10.24
CA VAL A 152 1.00 -20.58 -10.00
C VAL A 152 -0.20 -20.27 -10.88
N ARG A 153 -0.10 -20.54 -12.19
CA ARG A 153 -1.20 -20.30 -13.14
C ARG A 153 -2.46 -21.07 -12.74
N ALA A 154 -2.35 -22.38 -12.56
CA ALA A 154 -3.48 -23.22 -12.17
C ALA A 154 -4.09 -22.79 -10.82
N LYS A 155 -3.25 -22.44 -9.83
CA LYS A 155 -3.74 -21.99 -8.52
C LYS A 155 -4.49 -20.66 -8.61
N LYS A 156 -4.03 -19.72 -9.45
CA LYS A 156 -4.71 -18.44 -9.67
C LYS A 156 -6.10 -18.65 -10.25
N GLU A 157 -6.24 -19.46 -11.30
CA GLU A 157 -7.52 -19.74 -11.94
C GLU A 157 -8.53 -20.36 -10.96
N VAL A 158 -8.09 -21.36 -10.18
CA VAL A 158 -8.93 -21.97 -9.13
C VAL A 158 -9.31 -20.96 -8.06
N THR A 159 -8.40 -20.06 -7.71
CA THR A 159 -8.61 -19.06 -6.67
C THR A 159 -9.61 -18.00 -7.11
N VAL A 160 -9.50 -17.48 -8.34
CA VAL A 160 -10.47 -16.53 -8.90
C VAL A 160 -11.88 -17.14 -8.88
N LYS A 161 -12.04 -18.37 -9.37
CA LYS A 161 -13.33 -19.08 -9.32
C LYS A 161 -13.85 -19.28 -7.88
N ARG A 162 -12.96 -19.64 -6.94
CA ARG A 162 -13.34 -19.85 -5.54
C ARG A 162 -13.84 -18.58 -4.87
N TYR A 163 -13.35 -17.41 -5.28
CA TYR A 163 -13.64 -16.12 -4.66
C TYR A 163 -14.51 -15.21 -5.53
N GLU A 164 -15.16 -15.75 -6.55
CA GLU A 164 -16.01 -15.02 -7.51
C GLU A 164 -17.02 -14.09 -6.82
N LYS A 165 -17.74 -14.57 -5.79
CA LYS A 165 -18.67 -13.73 -5.02
C LYS A 165 -18.01 -12.54 -4.32
N ALA A 166 -16.77 -12.71 -3.85
CA ALA A 166 -16.02 -11.62 -3.21
C ALA A 166 -15.53 -10.60 -4.25
N ILE A 167 -15.26 -11.06 -5.48
CA ILE A 167 -14.96 -10.20 -6.63
C ILE A 167 -16.22 -9.42 -7.00
N GLU A 168 -17.36 -10.09 -7.22
CA GLU A 168 -18.64 -9.44 -7.52
C GLU A 168 -18.99 -8.35 -6.50
N LEU A 169 -18.87 -8.68 -5.20
CA LEU A 169 -19.09 -7.72 -4.11
C LEU A 169 -18.17 -6.50 -4.22
N ALA A 170 -16.88 -6.73 -4.48
CA ALA A 170 -15.90 -5.64 -4.60
C ALA A 170 -16.20 -4.72 -5.79
N HIS A 171 -16.77 -5.28 -6.87
CA HIS A 171 -17.14 -4.57 -8.09
C HIS A 171 -18.58 -4.01 -8.09
N ALA A 172 -19.41 -4.35 -7.10
CA ALA A 172 -20.82 -3.97 -7.06
C ALA A 172 -21.08 -2.50 -6.72
N LEU A 173 -20.06 -1.74 -6.30
CA LEU A 173 -20.22 -0.31 -6.04
C LEU A 173 -20.15 0.50 -7.35
N PRO A 174 -21.10 1.44 -7.58
CA PRO A 174 -20.86 2.51 -8.55
C PRO A 174 -19.66 3.32 -8.08
N GLU A 175 -18.81 3.75 -9.02
CA GLU A 175 -17.60 4.55 -8.78
C GLU A 175 -17.82 5.52 -7.62
N VAL A 176 -17.30 5.18 -6.45
CA VAL A 176 -17.20 6.13 -5.35
C VAL A 176 -16.30 7.22 -5.92
N LYS A 177 -16.87 8.39 -6.18
CA LYS A 177 -16.09 9.59 -6.47
C LYS A 177 -15.23 9.85 -5.25
N VAL A 178 -14.05 9.23 -5.22
CA VAL A 178 -13.02 9.52 -4.24
C VAL A 178 -12.75 11.02 -4.40
N PRO A 179 -13.04 11.86 -3.40
CA PRO A 179 -12.52 13.21 -3.42
C PRO A 179 -11.01 13.06 -3.51
N ALA A 180 -10.39 13.64 -4.53
CA ALA A 180 -8.95 13.70 -4.66
C ALA A 180 -8.40 14.58 -3.54
N THR A 181 -8.33 14.06 -2.31
CA THR A 181 -7.67 14.67 -1.16
C THR A 181 -7.62 13.64 -0.04
N THR A 182 -6.56 12.84 0.00
CA THR A 182 -5.73 12.64 1.21
C THR A 182 -4.54 11.75 0.87
N ALA A 183 -3.46 12.37 0.39
CA ALA A 183 -2.13 11.80 0.57
C ALA A 183 -1.65 12.17 1.98
N ARG A 184 -1.40 11.15 2.83
CA ARG A 184 -0.51 11.06 4.02
C ARG A 184 -0.47 12.26 4.98
N SER A 185 -0.64 12.07 6.29
CA SER A 185 0.41 11.46 7.12
C SER A 185 -0.08 11.16 8.54
N ARG A 186 0.45 10.06 9.08
CA ARG A 186 0.39 9.65 10.49
C ARG A 186 1.49 10.41 11.24
N ALA A 187 1.16 11.53 11.88
CA ALA A 187 1.97 12.10 12.95
C ALA A 187 1.31 11.79 14.31
N LYS A 188 2.02 11.04 15.15
CA LYS A 188 1.71 10.89 16.58
C LYS A 188 2.23 12.13 17.32
N HIS A 189 1.46 12.58 18.32
CA HIS A 189 1.66 13.74 19.21
C HIS A 189 1.46 15.10 18.51
N THR A 190 0.62 16.05 18.96
CA THR A 190 -0.07 16.30 20.24
C THR A 190 -1.18 17.35 20.01
N LYS A 191 -2.22 17.26 20.87
CA LYS A 191 -3.21 18.29 21.22
C LYS A 191 -4.20 18.72 20.13
N SER A 192 -5.44 18.31 20.37
CA SER A 192 -6.69 19.01 20.02
C SER A 192 -6.47 20.50 19.76
N CYS A 193 -6.82 20.93 18.56
CA CYS A 193 -7.02 22.34 18.25
C CYS A 193 -8.18 22.42 17.25
N GLU A 194 -9.16 23.26 17.58
CA GLU A 194 -10.27 23.66 16.74
C GLU A 194 -9.78 24.07 15.34
N ALA A 195 -10.65 23.89 14.34
CA ALA A 195 -10.42 24.09 12.91
C ALA A 195 -9.33 25.13 12.57
N ALA A 196 -8.08 24.67 12.49
CA ALA A 196 -6.98 25.52 12.08
C ALA A 196 -7.23 25.94 10.63
N HIS A 197 -7.18 27.26 10.38
CA HIS A 197 -7.41 27.81 9.05
C HIS A 197 -6.52 27.07 8.02
N PRO A 198 -7.04 26.68 6.83
CA PRO A 198 -6.31 25.84 5.87
C PRO A 198 -4.89 26.31 5.56
N ILE A 199 -4.70 27.63 5.52
CA ILE A 199 -3.39 28.27 5.34
C ILE A 199 -2.37 27.87 6.42
N VAL A 200 -2.79 27.79 7.68
CA VAL A 200 -1.93 27.39 8.82
C VAL A 200 -1.53 25.93 8.70
N LEU A 201 -2.46 25.06 8.26
CA LEU A 201 -2.17 23.65 8.01
C LEU A 201 -1.18 23.47 6.87
N ILE A 202 -1.34 24.21 5.77
CA ILE A 202 -0.41 24.19 4.63
C ILE A 202 0.98 24.66 5.06
N MET A 203 1.09 25.79 5.78
CA MET A 203 2.39 26.30 6.24
C MET A 203 3.08 25.36 7.22
N SER A 204 2.32 24.72 8.12
CA SER A 204 2.85 23.73 9.06
C SER A 204 3.33 22.48 8.33
N GLY A 205 2.59 22.04 7.31
CA GLY A 205 2.97 20.91 6.45
C GLY A 205 4.25 21.18 5.66
N VAL A 206 4.35 22.34 5.01
CA VAL A 206 5.55 22.75 4.26
C VAL A 206 6.77 22.83 5.19
N SER A 207 6.62 23.41 6.39
CA SER A 207 7.71 23.46 7.37
C SER A 207 8.16 22.07 7.81
N CYS A 208 7.23 21.15 8.06
CA CYS A 208 7.56 19.78 8.46
C CYS A 208 8.27 19.01 7.35
N PHE A 209 7.84 19.20 6.10
CA PHE A 209 8.46 18.59 4.93
C PHE A 209 9.91 19.07 4.72
N LEU A 210 10.14 20.38 4.85
CA LEU A 210 11.48 20.96 4.71
C LEU A 210 12.45 20.51 5.81
N GLU A 211 11.98 20.32 7.04
CA GLU A 211 12.81 19.80 8.14
C GLU A 211 13.19 18.33 7.96
N GLN A 212 12.34 17.51 7.32
CA GLN A 212 12.62 16.08 7.11
C GLN A 212 13.60 15.79 5.98
N ASP A 213 13.61 16.63 4.93
CA ASP A 213 14.47 16.45 3.75
C ASP A 213 15.59 17.51 3.66
N LYS A 214 15.85 18.27 4.72
CA LYS A 214 16.88 19.33 4.76
C LYS A 214 18.27 18.82 4.36
N ASP A 215 18.64 17.61 4.79
CA ASP A 215 19.94 17.00 4.51
C ASP A 215 20.05 16.41 3.09
N ARG A 216 18.94 16.37 2.35
CA ARG A 216 18.85 15.81 0.98
C ARG A 216 18.75 16.88 -0.10
N LEU A 217 18.45 18.12 0.27
CA LEU A 217 18.49 19.29 -0.60
C LEU A 217 19.94 19.77 -0.78
N THR A 218 20.73 19.01 -1.53
CA THR A 218 22.10 19.39 -1.88
C THR A 218 22.12 20.37 -3.05
N ASP A 219 23.19 21.17 -3.18
CA ASP A 219 23.37 22.11 -4.30
C ASP A 219 23.27 21.42 -5.67
N THR A 220 23.64 20.13 -5.73
CA THR A 220 23.49 19.30 -6.94
C THR A 220 22.04 19.01 -7.31
N VAL A 221 21.14 18.85 -6.35
CA VAL A 221 19.70 18.68 -6.60
C VAL A 221 19.08 20.02 -6.98
N LEU A 222 19.49 21.10 -6.31
CA LEU A 222 19.03 22.46 -6.63
C LEU A 222 19.44 22.89 -8.04
N ALA A 223 20.64 22.48 -8.50
CA ALA A 223 21.11 22.74 -9.86
C ALA A 223 20.36 21.96 -10.96
N THR A 224 19.56 20.95 -10.61
CA THR A 224 18.72 20.19 -11.57
C THR A 224 17.33 20.77 -11.76
N LEU A 225 16.96 21.80 -10.98
CA LEU A 225 15.67 22.46 -11.12
C LEU A 225 15.64 23.28 -12.42
N SER A 226 14.51 23.22 -13.12
CA SER A 226 14.29 24.08 -14.28
C SER A 226 14.13 25.54 -13.84
N GLU A 227 14.36 26.50 -14.76
CA GLU A 227 14.13 27.92 -14.46
C GLU A 227 12.66 28.21 -14.09
N GLU A 228 11.72 27.45 -14.66
CA GLU A 228 10.30 27.55 -14.35
C GLU A 228 10.00 27.09 -12.91
N ASP A 229 10.58 25.97 -12.50
CA ASP A 229 10.46 25.46 -11.11
C ASP A 229 11.09 26.43 -10.10
N ALA A 230 12.25 26.99 -10.42
CA ALA A 230 12.91 27.99 -9.60
C ALA A 230 12.05 29.26 -9.45
N GLY A 231 11.39 29.71 -10.53
CA GLY A 231 10.45 30.83 -10.52
C GLY A 231 9.24 30.59 -9.62
N VAL A 232 8.66 29.38 -9.67
CA VAL A 232 7.54 28.99 -8.80
C VAL A 232 7.96 28.96 -7.33
N ILE A 233 9.17 28.46 -7.02
CA ILE A 233 9.69 28.44 -5.65
C ILE A 233 9.90 29.86 -5.12
N LEU A 234 10.44 30.76 -5.93
CA LEU A 234 10.65 32.16 -5.55
C LEU A 234 9.32 32.90 -5.31
N ASP A 235 8.35 32.72 -6.20
CA ASP A 235 7.02 33.32 -6.07
C ASP A 235 6.31 32.82 -4.81
N LEU A 236 6.34 31.51 -4.55
CA LEU A 236 5.77 30.92 -3.33
C LEU A 236 6.47 31.44 -2.06
N SER A 237 7.79 31.55 -2.07
CA SER A 237 8.57 32.10 -0.96
C SER A 237 8.20 33.56 -0.67
N SER A 238 8.02 34.37 -1.71
CA SER A 238 7.59 35.77 -1.58
C SER A 238 6.19 35.89 -0.95
N LYS A 239 5.24 35.06 -1.41
CA LYS A 239 3.86 35.01 -0.92
C LYS A 239 3.80 34.54 0.54
N MET A 240 4.60 33.54 0.89
CA MET A 240 4.72 33.05 2.28
C MET A 240 5.34 34.10 3.21
N SER A 241 6.36 34.82 2.75
CA SER A 241 7.00 35.89 3.53
C SER A 241 6.05 37.07 3.78
N ALA A 242 5.28 37.47 2.76
CA ALA A 242 4.26 38.50 2.89
C ALA A 242 3.14 38.08 3.86
N LEU A 243 2.69 36.83 3.77
CA LEU A 243 1.68 36.27 4.68
C LEU A 243 2.18 36.18 6.12
N SER A 244 3.40 35.70 6.35
CA SER A 244 4.04 35.65 7.67
C SER A 244 4.10 37.04 8.31
N SER A 245 4.52 38.05 7.54
CA SER A 245 4.55 39.45 7.98
C SER A 245 3.17 39.97 8.39
N ARG A 246 2.12 39.64 7.61
CA ARG A 246 0.74 40.02 7.94
C ARG A 246 0.24 39.35 9.22
N VAL A 247 0.56 38.06 9.43
CA VAL A 247 0.19 37.32 10.65
C VAL A 247 0.89 37.92 11.87
N LEU A 248 2.19 38.22 11.77
CA LEU A 248 2.95 38.85 12.85
C LEU A 248 2.41 40.24 13.21
N ASN A 249 2.04 41.04 12.20
CA ASN A 249 1.47 42.36 12.41
C ASN A 249 0.04 42.32 12.98
N ALA A 250 -0.76 41.31 12.62
CA ALA A 250 -2.10 41.12 13.16
C ALA A 250 -2.09 40.70 14.64
N ARG A 251 -1.02 40.07 15.14
CA ARG A 251 -0.87 39.66 16.55
C ARG A 251 -0.27 40.74 17.46
N LYS A 252 0.21 41.85 16.91
CA LYS A 252 0.77 42.99 17.65
C LYS A 252 -0.25 44.10 17.93
N LYS A 253 -1.49 43.93 17.49
CA LYS A 253 -2.65 44.77 17.84
C LYS A 253 -3.47 44.05 18.89
#